data_AF-A0A428H780-F1
#
_entry.id   AF-A0A428H780-F1
#
_cell.length_a   1.000
_cell.length_b   1.000
_cell.length_c   1.000
_cell.angle_alpha   90.00
_cell.angle_beta   90.00
_cell.angle_gamma   90.00
#
_symmetry.space_group_name_H-M   'P 1'
#
loop_
_entity.id
_entity.type
_entity.pdbx_description
1 polymer ?
#
loop_
_entity_poly.entity_id
_entity_poly.type
_entity_poly.pdbx_seq_one_letter_code
_entity_poly.pdbx_strand_id
1 'polypeptide(L)'
;MEIKEISYQDRVPKNMISKFNYFVRDFLKEYSDQLEEMEAGSDMTVKKEYEGDLEVYFVEFDFNKKGGGFFTGHLNNSLFVTCNNEFWGTVILE
;
A
#
# COMPACT_ATOMS: atom_id res chain seq x y z
N MET A 1 2.59 -4.68 10.62
CA MET A 1 1.76 -5.43 9.63
C MET A 1 2.59 -6.15 8.56
N GLU A 2 2.27 -7.40 8.21
CA GLU A 2 3.03 -8.22 7.25
C GLU A 2 2.42 -8.26 5.85
N ILE A 3 3.25 -8.42 4.81
CA ILE A 3 2.82 -8.54 3.41
C ILE A 3 2.55 -10.00 3.07
N LYS A 4 1.32 -10.32 2.69
CA LYS A 4 0.91 -11.65 2.19
C LYS A 4 1.10 -11.80 0.69
N GLU A 5 0.68 -10.79 -0.06
CA GLU A 5 0.67 -10.84 -1.51
C GLU A 5 0.89 -9.45 -2.10
N ILE A 6 1.62 -9.38 -3.21
CA ILE A 6 1.72 -8.17 -4.03
C ILE A 6 1.27 -8.53 -5.44
N SER A 7 0.27 -7.81 -5.92
CA SER A 7 -0.22 -7.88 -7.30
C SER A 7 0.14 -6.58 -8.01
N TYR A 8 1.02 -6.69 -9.00
CA TYR A 8 1.44 -5.56 -9.84
C TYR A 8 0.50 -5.42 -11.03
N GLN A 9 0.19 -4.19 -11.44
CA GLN A 9 -0.53 -3.98 -12.69
C GLN A 9 0.37 -4.33 -13.89
N ASP A 10 -0.15 -5.04 -14.88
CA ASP A 10 0.61 -5.53 -16.05
C ASP A 10 1.41 -4.47 -16.80
N ARG A 11 0.93 -3.22 -16.77
CA ARG A 11 1.59 -2.08 -17.43
C ARG A 11 2.81 -1.55 -16.67
N VAL A 12 3.00 -1.93 -15.40
CA VAL A 12 4.13 -1.47 -14.61
C VAL A 12 5.41 -2.10 -15.16
N PRO A 13 6.38 -1.30 -15.63
CA PRO A 13 7.62 -1.83 -16.16
C PRO A 13 8.39 -2.63 -15.09
N LYS A 14 9.05 -3.73 -15.48
CA LYS A 14 9.76 -4.61 -14.53
C LYS A 14 10.83 -3.90 -13.70
N ASN A 15 11.49 -2.88 -14.27
CA ASN A 15 12.48 -2.05 -13.57
C ASN A 15 11.86 -1.14 -12.51
N MET A 16 10.53 -0.96 -12.50
CA MET A 16 9.80 -0.17 -11.51
C MET A 16 9.29 -1.01 -10.33
N ILE A 17 9.29 -2.34 -10.44
CA ILE A 17 8.87 -3.25 -9.36
C ILE A 17 9.70 -3.03 -8.09
N SER A 18 11.01 -2.82 -8.22
CA SER A 18 11.88 -2.55 -7.07
C SER A 18 11.51 -1.25 -6.35
N LYS A 19 11.16 -0.20 -7.10
CA LYS A 19 10.70 1.09 -6.57
C LYS A 19 9.34 0.96 -5.89
N PHE A 20 8.39 0.28 -6.53
CA PHE A 20 7.10 -0.05 -5.91
C PHE A 20 7.29 -0.74 -4.56
N ASN A 21 8.11 -1.80 -4.53
CA ASN A 21 8.38 -2.56 -3.31
C ASN A 21 9.04 -1.71 -2.23
N TYR A 22 9.92 -0.77 -2.61
CA TYR A 22 10.50 0.19 -1.69
C TYR A 22 9.44 1.13 -1.11
N PHE A 23 8.59 1.74 -1.95
CA PHE A 23 7.50 2.63 -1.52
C PHE A 23 6.57 1.94 -0.51
N VAL A 24 6.14 0.72 -0.80
CA VAL A 24 5.28 -0.07 0.10
C VAL A 24 5.96 -0.31 1.45
N ARG A 25 7.23 -0.75 1.45
CA ARG A 25 7.95 -1.03 2.69
C ARG A 25 8.17 0.22 3.53
N ASP A 26 8.47 1.33 2.87
CA ASP A 26 8.66 2.62 3.51
C ASP A 26 7.35 3.10 4.17
N PHE A 27 6.23 3.07 3.43
CA PHE A 27 4.90 3.37 3.97
C PHE A 27 4.56 2.49 5.17
N LEU A 28 4.68 1.16 5.04
CA LEU A 28 4.34 0.24 6.13
C LEU A 28 5.23 0.44 7.36
N LYS A 29 6.49 0.80 7.19
CA LYS A 29 7.39 1.10 8.29
C LYS A 29 7.01 2.39 9.00
N GLU A 30 6.66 3.44 8.26
CA GLU A 30 6.33 4.75 8.83
C GLU A 30 4.98 4.76 9.52
N TYR A 31 3.98 4.07 8.95
CA TYR A 31 2.60 4.12 9.43
C TYR A 31 2.19 2.87 10.23
N SER A 32 3.08 1.91 10.52
CA SER A 32 2.72 0.62 11.15
C SER A 32 1.82 0.79 12.38
N ASP A 33 2.22 1.64 13.34
CA ASP A 33 1.50 1.83 14.60
C ASP A 33 0.10 2.40 14.34
N GLN A 34 0.00 3.40 13.46
CA GLN A 34 -1.28 4.01 13.09
C GLN A 34 -2.22 3.00 12.41
N LEU A 35 -1.71 2.19 11.48
CA LEU A 35 -2.49 1.17 10.76
C LEU A 35 -2.99 0.05 11.69
N GLU A 36 -2.28 -0.23 12.78
CA GLU A 36 -2.68 -1.21 13.79
C GLU A 36 -3.80 -0.70 14.70
N GLU A 37 -3.80 0.60 15.01
CA GLU A 37 -4.82 1.25 15.86
C GLU A 37 -6.11 1.62 15.11
N MET A 38 -6.11 1.56 13.77
CA MET A 38 -7.28 1.89 12.94
C MET A 38 -8.49 0.99 13.23
N GLU A 39 -9.67 1.61 13.27
CA GLU A 39 -10.93 0.89 13.41
C GLU A 39 -11.20 -0.02 12.21
N ALA A 40 -11.74 -1.21 12.48
CA ALA A 40 -12.20 -2.15 11.48
C ALA A 40 -13.18 -1.49 10.49
N GLY A 41 -12.89 -1.57 9.19
CA GLY A 41 -13.72 -1.01 8.12
C GLY A 41 -13.37 0.43 7.74
N SER A 42 -12.40 1.05 8.39
CA SER A 42 -11.89 2.39 8.04
C SER A 42 -10.87 2.34 6.90
N ASP A 43 -10.59 3.51 6.33
CA ASP A 43 -9.58 3.73 5.31
C ASP A 43 -8.63 4.89 5.69
N MET A 44 -7.46 4.90 5.06
CA MET A 44 -6.45 5.93 5.21
C MET A 44 -5.78 6.19 3.86
N THR A 45 -5.83 7.44 3.41
CA THR A 45 -5.08 7.89 2.22
C THR A 45 -3.88 8.73 2.62
N VAL A 46 -2.69 8.38 2.12
CA VAL A 46 -1.45 9.14 2.30
C VAL A 46 -0.86 9.45 0.94
N LYS A 47 -0.41 10.70 0.76
CA LYS A 47 0.33 11.13 -0.43
C LYS A 47 1.76 11.44 -0.03
N LYS A 48 2.73 10.84 -0.70
CA LYS A 48 4.17 11.04 -0.48
C LYS A 48 4.86 11.41 -1.78
N GLU A 49 5.91 12.21 -1.65
CA GLU A 49 6.86 12.49 -2.70
C GLU A 49 8.16 11.74 -2.42
N TYR A 50 8.64 11.00 -3.41
CA TYR A 50 9.92 10.31 -3.36
C TYR A 50 10.86 10.91 -4.40
N GLU A 51 11.95 11.51 -3.92
CA GLU A 51 13.03 12.04 -4.75
C GLU A 51 14.14 10.98 -4.89
N GLY A 52 14.51 10.68 -6.14
CA GLY A 52 15.73 9.96 -6.49
C GLY A 52 16.67 10.85 -7.30
N ASP A 53 17.81 10.31 -7.74
CA ASP A 53 18.88 11.09 -8.37
C ASP A 53 18.42 12.01 -9.53
N LEU A 54 17.47 11.55 -10.37
CA LEU A 54 16.94 12.30 -11.52
C LEU A 54 15.42 12.15 -11.71
N GLU A 55 14.72 11.59 -10.72
CA GLU A 55 13.31 11.22 -10.84
C GLU A 55 12.56 11.58 -9.57
N VAL A 56 11.35 12.13 -9.73
CA VAL A 56 10.42 12.41 -8.64
C VAL A 56 9.17 11.57 -8.84
N TYR A 57 8.73 10.91 -7.78
CA TYR A 57 7.53 10.09 -7.78
C TYR A 57 6.51 10.63 -6.78
N PHE A 58 5.32 10.97 -7.28
CA PHE A 58 4.17 11.29 -6.44
C PHE A 58 3.40 10.00 -6.22
N VAL A 59 3.47 9.47 -5.00
CA VAL A 59 2.86 8.19 -4.63
C VAL A 59 1.69 8.42 -3.70
N GLU A 60 0.53 7.90 -4.08
CA GLU A 60 -0.66 7.85 -3.26
C GLU A 60 -0.88 6.41 -2.79
N PHE A 61 -0.99 6.27 -1.46
CA PHE A 61 -1.26 5.04 -0.75
C PHE A 61 -2.69 5.12 -0.22
N ASP A 62 -3.54 4.20 -0.66
CA ASP A 62 -4.90 4.06 -0.16
C ASP A 62 -5.01 2.73 0.58
N PHE A 63 -4.97 2.81 1.91
CA PHE A 63 -5.05 1.67 2.80
C PHE A 63 -6.48 1.45 3.28
N ASN A 64 -6.96 0.21 3.20
CA ASN A 64 -8.26 -0.20 3.72
C ASN A 64 -8.05 -1.23 4.85
N LYS A 65 -8.45 -0.84 6.07
CA LYS A 65 -8.48 -1.73 7.23
C LYS A 65 -9.69 -2.63 7.11
N LYS A 66 -9.48 -3.91 6.79
CA LYS A 66 -10.61 -4.85 6.77
C LYS A 66 -11.04 -5.16 8.21
N GLY A 67 -12.34 -5.15 8.41
CA GLY A 67 -12.94 -5.55 9.67
C GLY A 67 -13.08 -7.06 9.77
N GLY A 68 -12.69 -7.62 10.91
CA GLY A 68 -13.09 -8.95 11.36
C GLY A 68 -14.33 -8.84 12.24
N GLY A 69 -15.52 -9.02 11.67
CA GLY A 69 -16.74 -9.24 12.45
C GLY A 69 -16.90 -10.71 12.79
N PHE A 70 -17.70 -11.00 13.83
CA PHE A 70 -18.03 -12.36 14.29
C PHE A 70 -18.56 -13.29 13.18
N PHE A 71 -19.01 -12.73 12.06
CA PHE A 71 -19.58 -13.45 10.90
C PHE A 71 -18.75 -13.36 9.60
N THR A 72 -17.67 -12.57 9.54
CA THR A 72 -16.99 -12.27 8.25
C THR A 72 -15.63 -12.95 8.05
N GLY A 73 -15.11 -13.66 9.07
CA GLY A 73 -13.82 -14.34 8.98
C GLY A 73 -12.63 -13.37 8.87
N HIS A 74 -11.41 -13.93 8.85
CA HIS A 74 -10.16 -13.17 8.68
C HIS A 74 -10.10 -12.58 7.26
N LEU A 75 -10.54 -11.33 7.11
CA LEU A 75 -10.35 -10.55 5.89
C LEU A 75 -9.01 -9.82 5.97
N ASN A 76 -8.14 -10.05 4.99
CA ASN A 76 -6.83 -9.38 4.89
C ASN A 76 -7.00 -7.89 4.60
N ASN A 77 -6.14 -7.05 5.16
CA ASN A 77 -6.07 -5.63 4.84
C ASN A 77 -5.57 -5.44 3.40
N SER A 78 -5.88 -4.31 2.77
CA SER A 78 -5.44 -4.02 1.40
C SER A 78 -4.86 -2.62 1.28
N LEU A 79 -3.77 -2.50 0.54
CA LEU A 79 -3.12 -1.23 0.21
C LEU A 79 -3.06 -1.08 -1.32
N PHE A 80 -3.66 -0.02 -1.83
CA PHE A 80 -3.58 0.35 -3.24
C PHE A 80 -2.52 1.42 -3.40
N VAL A 81 -1.65 1.25 -4.41
CA VAL A 81 -0.56 2.17 -4.67
C VAL A 81 -0.72 2.76 -6.06
N THR A 82 -0.87 4.08 -6.11
CA THR A 82 -0.95 4.87 -7.32
C THR A 82 0.27 5.76 -7.39
N CYS A 83 0.99 5.76 -8.51
CA CYS A 83 2.17 6.58 -8.69
C CYS A 83 2.02 7.45 -9.95
N ASN A 84 2.28 8.76 -9.82
CA ASN A 84 2.09 9.75 -10.87
C ASN A 84 0.69 9.68 -11.51
N ASN A 85 -0.33 9.51 -10.67
CA ASN A 85 -1.75 9.33 -11.04
C ASN A 85 -2.06 8.04 -11.82
N GLU A 86 -1.13 7.08 -11.87
CA GLU A 86 -1.36 5.76 -12.44
C GLU A 86 -1.36 4.70 -11.36
N PHE A 87 -2.42 3.89 -11.30
CA PHE A 87 -2.44 2.71 -10.45
C PHE A 87 -1.28 1.78 -10.83
N TRP A 88 -0.53 1.30 -9.83
CA TRP A 88 0.62 0.41 -10.02
C TRP A 88 0.42 -0.97 -9.41
N GLY A 89 -0.42 -1.11 -8.38
CA GLY A 89 -0.69 -2.43 -7.81
C GLY A 89 -1.41 -2.41 -6.48
N THR A 90 -1.81 -3.61 -6.06
CA THR A 90 -2.45 -3.90 -4.78
C THR A 90 -1.53 -4.76 -3.93
N VAL A 91 -1.44 -4.44 -2.65
CA VAL A 91 -0.75 -5.24 -1.64
C VAL A 91 -1.80 -5.77 -0.66
N ILE A 92 -1.79 -7.08 -0.44
CA ILE A 92 -2.61 -7.75 0.56
C ILE A 92 -1.77 -7.93 1.82
N LEU A 93 -2.30 -7.50 2.94
CA LEU A 93 -1.62 -7.38 4.22
C LEU A 93 -2.35 -8.20 5.29
N GLU A 94 -1.62 -8.75 6.27
CA GLU A 94 -2.22 -9.43 7.42
C GLU A 94 -3.08 -8.50 8.29
#